data_AF-A0A2E0WAL9-F1
#
_entry.id   AF-A0A2E0WAL9-F1
#
_cell.length_a   1.000
_cell.length_b   1.000
_cell.length_c   1.000
_cell.angle_alpha   90.00
_cell.angle_beta   90.00
_cell.angle_gamma   90.00
#
_symmetry.space_group_name_H-M   'P 1'
#
loop_
_entity.id
_entity.type
_entity.pdbx_description
1 polymer ?
#
loop_
_entity_poly.entity_id
_entity_poly.type
_entity_poly.pdbx_seq_one_letter_code
_entity_poly.pdbx_strand_id
1 'polypeptide(L)'
;MFPLGSVLLPDLPLPLRVFEPRYLKMLGDLLEEDEPEFGVVLIERGQEVGGGDERFHVGTLARVVACEALKDCMVVVGLGTRRFTVLDWLSDDPYPRADIELLGPLEWQESDASLLQQTERQVRAAAELAEQPVGTDFTFSEDPVVACWQLAALAPLGDLDRTELLRSTTGGEVLSRVLAETEENLELMRLMGSQSDGGDVQGES
;
A
#
# COMPACT_ATOMS: atom_id res chain seq x y z
N MET A 1 -4.14 16.49 -1.58
CA MET A 1 -4.38 15.06 -1.84
C MET A 1 -3.57 14.64 -3.06
N PHE A 2 -2.94 13.48 -3.00
CA PHE A 2 -2.11 12.92 -4.07
C PHE A 2 -2.67 11.53 -4.44
N PRO A 3 -3.60 11.46 -5.41
CA PRO A 3 -4.11 10.19 -5.91
C PRO A 3 -3.02 9.41 -6.65
N LEU A 4 -2.89 8.11 -6.36
CA LEU A 4 -1.88 7.22 -6.94
C LEU A 4 -2.51 5.94 -7.48
N GLY A 5 -1.81 5.29 -8.41
CA GLY A 5 -2.18 3.96 -8.92
C GLY A 5 -1.83 2.81 -7.98
N SER A 6 -1.40 3.09 -6.74
CA SER A 6 -1.03 2.11 -5.72
C SER A 6 -1.36 2.64 -4.33
N VAL A 7 -1.62 1.75 -3.37
CA VAL A 7 -1.94 2.12 -1.99
C VAL A 7 -0.68 2.44 -1.18
N LEU A 8 -0.73 3.51 -0.38
CA LEU A 8 0.22 3.73 0.71
C LEU A 8 -0.35 3.13 2.00
N LEU A 9 0.39 2.19 2.61
CA LEU A 9 0.06 1.69 3.95
C LEU A 9 0.80 2.49 5.04
N PRO A 10 0.28 2.54 6.28
CA PRO A 10 0.99 3.15 7.41
C PRO A 10 2.38 2.57 7.61
N ASP A 11 3.30 3.41 8.11
CA ASP A 11 4.69 3.08 8.44
C ASP A 11 5.56 2.62 7.26
N LEU A 12 5.04 2.73 6.03
CA LEU A 12 5.80 2.40 4.82
C LEU A 12 6.29 3.64 4.08
N PRO A 13 7.49 3.58 3.47
CA PRO A 13 8.01 4.68 2.69
C PRO A 13 7.28 4.80 1.35
N LEU A 14 7.08 6.04 0.92
CA LEU A 14 6.54 6.41 -0.38
C LEU A 14 7.57 7.25 -1.15
N PRO A 15 8.44 6.63 -1.96
CA PRO A 15 9.32 7.36 -2.85
C PRO A 15 8.51 7.91 -4.05
N LEU A 16 8.54 9.22 -4.25
CA LEU A 16 7.88 9.90 -5.36
C LEU A 16 8.87 10.71 -6.18
N ARG A 17 8.65 10.70 -7.50
CA ARG A 17 9.25 11.65 -8.42
C ARG A 17 8.14 12.53 -8.98
N VAL A 18 8.08 13.78 -8.51
CA VAL A 18 6.99 14.72 -8.78
C VAL A 18 7.42 15.72 -9.85
N PHE A 19 6.72 15.75 -10.97
CA PHE A 19 6.97 16.66 -12.10
C PHE A 19 5.72 17.39 -12.59
N GLU A 20 4.51 16.94 -12.21
CA GLU A 20 3.27 17.62 -12.59
C GLU A 20 3.15 18.98 -11.88
N PRO A 21 2.87 20.09 -12.60
CA PRO A 21 2.83 21.44 -12.04
C PRO A 21 1.92 21.59 -10.82
N ARG A 22 0.74 20.96 -10.83
CA ARG A 22 -0.20 20.99 -9.70
C ARG A 22 0.39 20.38 -8.42
N TYR A 23 1.15 19.29 -8.53
CA TYR A 23 1.77 18.65 -7.38
C TYR A 23 3.08 19.33 -6.98
N LEU A 24 3.79 19.97 -7.90
CA LEU A 24 4.89 20.88 -7.55
C LEU A 24 4.38 22.07 -6.72
N LYS A 25 3.22 22.64 -7.10
CA LYS A 25 2.54 23.67 -6.30
C LYS A 25 2.11 23.13 -4.94
N MET A 26 1.54 21.93 -4.87
CA MET A 26 1.17 21.28 -3.61
C MET A 26 2.38 21.12 -2.68
N LEU A 27 3.51 20.63 -3.19
CA LEU A 27 4.73 20.48 -2.39
C LEU A 27 5.27 21.83 -1.93
N GLY A 28 5.22 22.85 -2.79
CA GLY A 28 5.60 24.21 -2.41
C GLY A 28 4.79 24.72 -1.22
N ASP A 29 3.47 24.52 -1.23
CA ASP A 29 2.59 24.93 -0.14
C ASP A 29 2.83 24.12 1.14
N LEU A 30 3.04 22.80 1.02
CA LEU A 30 3.25 21.92 2.16
C LEU A 30 4.56 22.19 2.88
N LEU A 31 5.62 22.54 2.15
CA LEU A 31 6.95 22.77 2.74
C LEU A 31 7.01 24.08 3.56
N GLU A 32 5.95 24.89 3.57
CA GLU A 32 5.81 26.05 4.46
C GLU A 32 5.23 25.67 5.85
N GLU A 33 4.68 24.45 6.00
CA GLU A 33 4.09 23.95 7.25
C GLU A 33 5.14 23.30 8.18
N ASP A 34 4.87 23.29 9.49
CA ASP A 34 5.75 22.67 10.50
C ASP A 34 5.83 21.13 10.33
N GLU A 35 4.71 20.51 9.97
CA GLU A 35 4.58 19.07 9.73
C GLU A 35 4.02 18.83 8.31
N PRO A 36 4.88 18.79 7.28
CA PRO A 36 4.43 18.67 5.88
C PRO A 36 3.82 17.27 5.63
N GLU A 37 2.50 17.20 5.49
CA GLU A 37 1.76 15.96 5.20
C GLU A 37 0.79 16.11 4.03
N PHE A 38 0.60 15.05 3.24
CA PHE A 38 -0.43 14.98 2.21
C PHE A 38 -1.17 13.64 2.23
N GLY A 39 -2.48 13.65 1.97
CA GLY A 39 -3.25 12.41 1.86
C GLY A 39 -3.02 11.69 0.54
N VAL A 40 -2.80 10.39 0.60
CA VAL A 40 -2.66 9.48 -0.55
C VAL A 40 -3.88 8.58 -0.63
N VAL A 41 -4.51 8.49 -1.80
CA VAL A 41 -5.64 7.58 -2.08
C VAL A 41 -5.37 6.81 -3.36
N LEU A 42 -5.97 5.62 -3.46
CA LEU A 42 -5.97 4.88 -4.72
C LEU A 42 -6.87 5.59 -5.75
N ILE A 43 -6.45 5.59 -7.02
CA ILE A 43 -7.31 5.97 -8.15
C ILE A 43 -7.97 4.73 -8.76
N GLU A 44 -9.26 4.86 -9.08
CA GLU A 44 -9.97 3.90 -9.91
C GLU A 44 -9.59 4.14 -11.37
N ARG A 45 -9.11 3.10 -12.08
CA ARG A 45 -8.70 3.24 -13.47
C ARG A 45 -9.94 3.16 -14.38
N GLY A 46 -10.42 4.33 -14.83
CA GLY A 46 -11.39 4.48 -15.91
C GLY A 46 -10.85 5.40 -17.02
N GLN A 47 -10.82 4.91 -18.26
CA GLN A 47 -10.49 5.69 -19.45
C GLN A 47 -11.64 6.63 -19.83
N GLU A 48 -11.27 7.74 -20.50
CA GLU A 48 -12.07 8.56 -21.43
C GLU A 48 -12.87 9.76 -20.89
N VAL A 49 -12.28 10.94 -21.14
CA VAL A 49 -12.93 12.23 -21.47
C VAL A 49 -14.09 12.70 -20.58
N GLY A 50 -13.76 13.45 -19.53
CA GLY A 50 -14.65 14.47 -18.97
C GLY A 50 -14.80 14.45 -17.46
N GLY A 51 -13.78 14.92 -16.74
CA GLY A 51 -13.94 15.53 -15.40
C GLY A 51 -14.52 14.63 -14.32
N GLY A 52 -13.67 13.81 -13.70
CA GLY A 52 -13.94 13.13 -12.45
C GLY A 52 -13.06 11.89 -12.35
N ASP A 53 -11.85 12.02 -11.80
CA ASP A 53 -11.11 10.81 -11.40
C ASP A 53 -11.96 10.12 -10.33
N GLU A 54 -12.45 8.92 -10.59
CA GLU A 54 -13.02 8.09 -9.52
C GLU A 54 -11.88 7.76 -8.55
N ARG A 55 -12.00 8.26 -7.33
CA ARG A 55 -10.97 8.16 -6.28
C ARG A 55 -11.56 7.41 -5.11
N PHE A 56 -10.77 6.53 -4.52
CA PHE A 56 -11.19 5.84 -3.30
C PHE A 56 -11.32 6.83 -2.15
N HIS A 57 -12.29 6.54 -1.27
CA HIS A 57 -12.61 7.37 -0.10
C HIS A 57 -11.83 6.98 1.14
N VAL A 58 -10.80 6.15 1.04
CA VAL A 58 -9.91 5.78 2.15
C VAL A 58 -8.48 5.85 1.68
N GLY A 59 -7.61 6.34 2.56
CA GLY A 59 -6.22 6.56 2.26
C GLY A 59 -5.36 6.71 3.50
N THR A 60 -4.10 7.07 3.27
CA THR A 60 -3.07 7.24 4.29
C THR A 60 -2.41 8.61 4.12
N LEU A 61 -2.28 9.36 5.21
CA LEU A 61 -1.47 10.57 5.25
C LEU A 61 0.00 10.18 5.07
N ALA A 62 0.71 10.93 4.25
CA ALA A 62 2.13 10.76 4.01
C ALA A 62 2.87 11.99 4.54
N ARG A 63 3.72 11.79 5.54
CA ARG A 63 4.61 12.84 6.04
C ARG A 63 5.86 12.92 5.20
N VAL A 64 6.22 14.11 4.73
CA VAL A 64 7.44 14.35 3.97
C VAL A 64 8.64 14.23 4.91
N VAL A 65 9.48 13.22 4.70
CA VAL A 65 10.69 12.99 5.51
C VAL A 65 11.98 13.39 4.79
N ALA A 66 11.95 13.44 3.45
CA ALA A 66 13.02 13.99 2.64
C ALA A 66 12.45 14.62 1.37
N CYS A 67 13.07 15.70 0.91
CA CYS A 67 12.69 16.36 -0.33
C CYS A 67 13.93 17.00 -0.98
N GLU A 68 14.13 16.74 -2.27
CA GLU A 68 15.25 17.26 -3.05
C GLU A 68 14.76 17.77 -4.41
N ALA A 69 15.22 18.97 -4.78
CA ALA A 69 14.98 19.53 -6.10
C ALA A 69 16.02 19.01 -7.11
N LEU A 70 15.53 18.34 -8.16
CA LEU A 70 16.30 18.04 -9.35
C LEU A 70 15.89 18.99 -10.48
N LYS A 71 16.61 18.94 -11.60
CA LYS A 71 16.48 19.90 -12.71
C LYS A 71 15.04 20.10 -13.20
N ASP A 72 14.27 19.01 -13.32
CA ASP A 72 12.93 19.02 -13.91
C ASP A 72 11.87 18.35 -13.01
N CYS A 73 12.22 17.99 -11.76
CA CYS A 73 11.31 17.32 -10.83
C CYS A 73 11.76 17.46 -9.38
N MET A 74 10.84 17.26 -8.45
CA MET A 74 11.15 17.06 -7.03
C MET A 74 11.19 15.56 -6.74
N VAL A 75 12.23 15.11 -6.03
CA VAL A 75 12.25 13.78 -5.42
C VAL A 75 11.78 13.95 -3.98
N VAL A 76 10.74 13.21 -3.61
CA VAL A 76 10.14 13.26 -2.28
C VAL A 76 10.13 11.85 -1.70
N VAL A 77 10.51 11.73 -0.43
CA VAL A 77 10.26 10.53 0.35
C VAL A 77 9.19 10.87 1.37
N GLY A 78 8.00 10.30 1.18
CA GLY A 78 6.94 10.28 2.17
C GLY A 78 7.09 9.08 3.10
N LEU A 79 6.53 9.18 4.30
CA LEU A 79 6.31 8.06 5.21
C LEU A 79 4.83 8.01 5.55
N GLY A 80 4.18 6.86 5.34
CA GLY A 80 2.80 6.65 5.74
C GLY A 80 2.62 6.84 7.24
N THR A 81 1.62 7.61 7.65
CA THR A 81 1.31 7.89 9.06
C THR A 81 -0.11 7.42 9.38
N ARG A 82 -1.07 8.35 9.43
CA ARG A 82 -2.44 8.10 9.88
C ARG A 82 -3.32 7.76 8.71
N ARG A 83 -4.27 6.87 8.95
CA ARG A 83 -5.31 6.52 7.98
C ARG A 83 -6.46 7.51 8.07
N PHE A 84 -7.16 7.70 6.97
CA PHE A 84 -8.32 8.59 6.93
C PHE A 84 -9.38 8.07 5.96
N THR A 85 -10.59 8.59 6.12
CA THR A 85 -11.64 8.51 5.10
C THR A 85 -11.96 9.90 4.56
N VAL A 86 -12.28 9.99 3.27
CA VAL A 86 -12.70 11.23 2.61
C VAL A 86 -14.19 11.42 2.86
N LEU A 87 -14.54 12.54 3.51
CA LEU A 87 -15.90 12.97 3.71
C LEU A 87 -16.44 13.62 2.42
N ASP A 88 -15.70 14.59 1.90
CA ASP A 88 -16.08 15.34 0.70
C ASP A 88 -14.85 15.70 -0.14
N TRP A 89 -14.95 15.52 -1.45
CA TRP A 89 -13.96 16.01 -2.40
C TRP A 89 -14.22 17.48 -2.73
N LEU A 90 -13.19 18.30 -2.60
CA LEU A 90 -13.21 19.73 -2.90
C LEU A 90 -12.70 19.98 -4.33
N SER A 91 -12.67 21.26 -4.74
CA SER A 91 -12.12 21.65 -6.04
C SER A 91 -10.66 21.22 -6.19
N ASP A 92 -10.37 20.60 -7.33
CA ASP A 92 -9.04 20.14 -7.76
C ASP A 92 -8.07 21.27 -8.14
N ASP A 93 -8.53 22.52 -8.21
CA ASP A 93 -7.68 23.69 -8.40
C ASP A 93 -7.28 24.26 -7.03
N PRO A 94 -5.99 24.47 -6.71
CA PRO A 94 -4.80 24.27 -7.57
C PRO A 94 -4.27 22.83 -7.62
N TYR A 95 -4.76 21.95 -6.74
CA TYR A 95 -4.53 20.50 -6.72
C TYR A 95 -5.69 19.81 -5.98
N PRO A 96 -5.87 18.47 -6.10
CA PRO A 96 -6.93 17.74 -5.40
C PRO A 96 -6.92 18.00 -3.89
N ARG A 97 -8.09 18.34 -3.35
CA ARG A 97 -8.33 18.63 -1.93
C ARG A 97 -9.57 17.87 -1.45
N ALA A 98 -9.61 17.58 -0.15
CA ALA A 98 -10.71 16.85 0.45
C ALA A 98 -10.85 17.23 1.92
N ASP A 99 -12.08 17.22 2.41
CA ASP A 99 -12.34 17.12 3.84
C ASP A 99 -12.23 15.65 4.25
N ILE A 100 -11.50 15.39 5.33
CA ILE A 100 -11.18 14.03 5.78
C ILE A 100 -11.53 13.83 7.25
N GLU A 101 -11.82 12.59 7.60
CA GLU A 101 -11.92 12.11 8.98
C GLU A 101 -10.80 11.11 9.24
N LEU A 102 -10.03 11.32 10.31
CA LEU A 102 -8.97 10.40 10.70
C LEU A 102 -9.57 9.12 11.26
N LEU A 103 -9.07 7.98 10.79
CA LEU A 103 -9.37 6.68 11.37
C LEU A 103 -8.46 6.46 12.59
N GLY A 104 -8.99 5.80 13.61
CA GLY A 104 -8.21 5.44 14.80
C GLY A 104 -7.00 4.56 14.47
N PRO A 105 -5.98 4.50 15.36
CA PRO A 105 -4.91 3.52 15.24
C PRO A 105 -5.47 2.09 15.31
N LEU A 106 -4.71 1.10 14.83
CA LEU A 106 -5.09 -0.29 15.05
C LEU A 106 -4.96 -0.63 16.54
N GLU A 107 -5.98 -1.29 17.07
CA GLU A 107 -5.90 -1.91 18.38
C GLU A 107 -5.19 -3.27 18.26
N TRP A 108 -4.14 -3.45 19.07
CA TRP A 108 -3.42 -4.72 19.18
C TRP A 108 -3.91 -5.51 20.37
N GLN A 109 -4.11 -6.82 20.18
CA GLN A 109 -4.41 -7.76 21.24
C GLN A 109 -3.32 -8.83 21.30
N GLU A 110 -2.82 -9.14 22.50
CA GLU A 110 -1.80 -10.19 22.68
C GLU A 110 -2.26 -11.57 22.20
N SER A 111 -3.57 -11.81 22.11
CA SER A 111 -4.15 -13.02 21.51
C SER A 111 -3.84 -13.16 20.01
N ASP A 112 -3.52 -12.06 19.31
CA ASP A 112 -3.20 -12.04 17.89
C ASP A 112 -1.73 -12.42 17.61
N ALA A 113 -0.89 -12.56 18.65
CA ALA A 113 0.54 -12.85 18.48
C ALA A 113 0.81 -14.16 17.72
N SER A 114 0.01 -15.21 17.95
CA SER A 114 0.14 -16.47 17.19
C SER A 114 -0.29 -16.32 15.74
N LEU A 115 -1.30 -15.48 15.49
CA LEU A 115 -1.77 -15.18 14.14
C LEU A 115 -0.70 -14.39 13.37
N LEU A 116 -0.07 -13.39 14.00
CA LEU A 116 1.05 -12.64 13.42
C LEU A 116 2.18 -13.56 12.95
N GLN A 117 2.62 -14.49 13.81
CA GLN A 117 3.66 -15.47 13.46
C GLN A 117 3.21 -16.41 12.33
N GLN A 118 1.94 -16.78 12.28
CA GLN A 118 1.40 -17.61 11.21
C GLN A 118 1.40 -16.85 9.88
N THR A 119 0.89 -15.61 9.88
CA THR A 119 0.85 -14.74 8.71
C THR A 119 2.25 -14.47 8.19
N GLU A 120 3.23 -14.19 9.07
CA GLU A 120 4.62 -14.02 8.67
C GLU A 120 5.18 -15.24 7.93
N ARG A 121 4.96 -16.45 8.46
CA ARG A 121 5.43 -17.67 7.79
C ARG A 121 4.81 -17.84 6.40
N GLN A 122 3.51 -17.55 6.25
CA GLN A 122 2.85 -17.70 4.94
C GLN A 122 3.32 -16.64 3.94
N VAL A 123 3.47 -15.38 4.38
CA VAL A 123 3.97 -14.31 3.52
C VAL A 123 5.40 -14.59 3.06
N ARG A 124 6.27 -15.10 3.95
CA ARG A 124 7.62 -15.52 3.56
C ARG A 124 7.60 -16.66 2.53
N ALA A 125 6.77 -17.68 2.76
CA ALA A 125 6.62 -18.79 1.82
C ALA A 125 6.09 -18.32 0.43
N ALA A 126 5.17 -17.35 0.41
CA ALA A 126 4.69 -16.74 -0.82
C ALA A 126 5.77 -15.95 -1.54
N ALA A 127 6.56 -15.16 -0.82
CA ALA A 127 7.65 -14.39 -1.39
C ALA A 127 8.76 -15.29 -1.96
N GLU A 128 9.09 -16.39 -1.28
CA GLU A 128 10.02 -17.42 -1.76
C GLU A 128 9.54 -18.04 -3.07
N LEU A 129 8.26 -18.44 -3.14
CA LEU A 129 7.68 -19.04 -4.35
C LEU A 129 7.61 -18.06 -5.52
N ALA A 130 7.38 -16.78 -5.24
CA ALA A 130 7.37 -15.71 -6.22
C ALA A 130 8.78 -15.20 -6.59
N GLU A 131 9.84 -15.83 -6.09
CA GLU A 131 11.25 -15.43 -6.27
C GLU A 131 11.51 -13.96 -5.94
N GLN A 132 10.78 -13.40 -4.96
CA GLN A 132 10.93 -12.00 -4.57
C GLN A 132 12.10 -11.84 -3.60
N PRO A 133 13.19 -11.12 -3.98
CA PRO A 133 14.40 -11.00 -3.15
C PRO A 133 14.15 -10.32 -1.80
N VAL A 134 13.09 -9.53 -1.72
CA VAL A 134 12.78 -8.70 -0.54
C VAL A 134 12.18 -9.55 0.59
N GLY A 135 11.52 -10.68 0.32
CA GLY A 135 10.76 -11.40 1.34
C GLY A 135 11.58 -12.25 2.33
N THR A 136 12.77 -12.73 1.94
CA THR A 136 13.54 -13.69 2.75
C THR A 136 14.42 -13.03 3.80
N ASP A 137 15.05 -11.90 3.47
CA ASP A 137 15.99 -11.19 4.37
C ASP A 137 15.35 -10.00 5.09
N PHE A 138 14.07 -9.70 4.83
CA PHE A 138 13.36 -8.63 5.51
C PHE A 138 13.12 -8.98 6.99
N THR A 139 13.50 -8.05 7.86
CA THR A 139 13.22 -8.11 9.30
C THR A 139 12.00 -7.27 9.59
N PHE A 140 10.93 -7.89 10.07
CA PHE A 140 9.73 -7.18 10.50
C PHE A 140 9.98 -6.40 11.79
N SER A 141 9.21 -5.33 11.98
CA SER A 141 9.23 -4.53 13.20
C SER A 141 8.86 -5.36 14.43
N GLU A 142 9.47 -5.04 15.57
CA GLU A 142 9.05 -5.58 16.87
C GLU A 142 7.72 -4.99 17.35
N ASP A 143 7.32 -3.84 16.80
CA ASP A 143 5.98 -3.29 16.98
C ASP A 143 4.97 -4.10 16.15
N PRO A 144 4.01 -4.79 16.79
CA PRO A 144 3.09 -5.67 16.08
C PRO A 144 2.14 -4.92 15.13
N VAL A 145 1.82 -3.65 15.41
CA VAL A 145 0.97 -2.84 14.52
C VAL A 145 1.73 -2.49 13.24
N VAL A 146 3.00 -2.11 13.36
CA VAL A 146 3.87 -1.84 12.20
C VAL A 146 4.07 -3.14 11.39
N ALA A 147 4.30 -4.26 12.08
CA ALA A 147 4.47 -5.56 11.43
C ALA A 147 3.23 -5.97 10.60
N CYS A 148 2.01 -5.68 11.07
CA CYS A 148 0.78 -5.93 10.30
C CYS A 148 0.80 -5.25 8.92
N TRP A 149 1.22 -3.98 8.87
CA TRP A 149 1.29 -3.22 7.62
C TRP A 149 2.43 -3.66 6.71
N GLN A 150 3.59 -4.00 7.29
CA GLN A 150 4.71 -4.57 6.54
C GLN A 150 4.34 -5.91 5.91
N LEU A 151 3.63 -6.78 6.64
CA LEU A 151 3.11 -8.04 6.11
C LEU A 151 2.12 -7.81 4.98
N ALA A 152 1.19 -6.87 5.12
CA ALA A 152 0.24 -6.52 4.07
C ALA A 152 0.91 -5.98 2.78
N ALA A 153 2.05 -5.30 2.90
CA ALA A 153 2.81 -4.83 1.74
C ALA A 153 3.56 -5.96 1.02
N LEU A 154 4.14 -6.90 1.77
CA LEU A 154 4.90 -8.01 1.20
C LEU A 154 4.03 -9.17 0.73
N ALA A 155 2.81 -9.27 1.24
CA ALA A 155 1.85 -10.28 0.83
C ALA A 155 1.35 -10.06 -0.61
N PRO A 156 0.97 -11.13 -1.34
CA PRO A 156 0.58 -11.09 -2.75
C PRO A 156 -0.84 -10.53 -2.97
N LEU A 157 -1.15 -9.37 -2.40
CA LEU A 157 -2.46 -8.72 -2.48
C LEU A 157 -2.53 -7.72 -3.64
N GLY A 158 -3.75 -7.48 -4.14
CA GLY A 158 -4.05 -6.36 -5.03
C GLY A 158 -4.18 -5.04 -4.27
N ASP A 159 -4.12 -3.91 -4.99
CA ASP A 159 -4.32 -2.59 -4.38
C ASP A 159 -5.74 -2.36 -3.85
N LEU A 160 -6.74 -3.05 -4.42
CA LEU A 160 -8.11 -3.02 -3.89
C LEU A 160 -8.18 -3.66 -2.51
N ASP A 161 -7.57 -4.85 -2.34
CA ASP A 161 -7.52 -5.54 -1.05
C ASP A 161 -6.75 -4.72 -0.02
N ARG A 162 -5.61 -4.13 -0.42
CA ARG A 162 -4.84 -3.21 0.44
C ARG A 162 -5.66 -1.98 0.86
N THR A 163 -6.49 -1.44 -0.04
CA THR A 163 -7.39 -0.31 0.28
C THR A 163 -8.42 -0.73 1.33
N GLU A 164 -8.98 -1.93 1.22
CA GLU A 164 -9.93 -2.45 2.21
C GLU A 164 -9.26 -2.70 3.57
N LEU A 165 -7.99 -3.15 3.60
CA LEU A 165 -7.24 -3.29 4.86
C LEU A 165 -7.13 -1.97 5.63
N LEU A 166 -7.06 -0.83 4.95
CA LEU A 166 -7.01 0.48 5.60
C LEU A 166 -8.25 0.80 6.46
N ARG A 167 -9.36 0.07 6.28
CA ARG A 167 -10.57 0.22 7.11
C ARG A 167 -10.54 -0.58 8.42
N SER A 168 -9.56 -1.46 8.60
CA SER A 168 -9.50 -2.36 9.76
C SER A 168 -9.34 -1.59 11.07
N THR A 169 -9.87 -2.12 12.15
CA THR A 169 -9.80 -1.49 13.48
C THR A 169 -8.81 -2.20 14.40
N THR A 170 -8.49 -3.46 14.11
CA THR A 170 -7.56 -4.27 14.91
C THR A 170 -6.44 -4.89 14.07
N GLY A 171 -5.33 -5.23 14.72
CA GLY A 171 -4.25 -6.00 14.11
C GLY A 171 -4.73 -7.38 13.63
N GLY A 172 -5.51 -8.09 14.45
CA GLY A 172 -6.10 -9.39 14.09
C GLY A 172 -6.94 -9.37 12.81
N GLU A 173 -7.71 -8.30 12.57
CA GLU A 173 -8.48 -8.13 11.32
C GLU A 173 -7.58 -8.03 10.08
N VAL A 174 -6.50 -7.23 10.16
CA VAL A 174 -5.52 -7.11 9.08
C VAL A 174 -4.86 -8.46 8.84
N LEU A 175 -4.35 -9.09 9.90
CA LEU A 175 -3.62 -10.35 9.80
C LEU A 175 -4.47 -11.50 9.25
N SER A 176 -5.73 -11.59 9.67
CA SER A 176 -6.66 -12.63 9.20
C SER A 176 -6.92 -12.50 7.70
N ARG A 177 -7.11 -11.26 7.21
CA ARG A 177 -7.32 -10.99 5.78
C ARG A 177 -6.04 -11.26 4.99
N VAL A 178 -4.89 -10.75 5.44
CA VAL A 178 -3.60 -10.99 4.78
C VAL A 178 -3.32 -12.49 4.69
N LEU A 179 -3.58 -13.24 5.77
CA LEU A 179 -3.39 -14.68 5.80
C LEU A 179 -4.27 -15.39 4.77
N ALA A 180 -5.58 -15.12 4.78
CA ALA A 180 -6.53 -15.74 3.85
C ALA A 180 -6.17 -15.48 2.38
N GLU A 181 -5.89 -14.22 2.02
CA GLU A 181 -5.51 -13.84 0.66
C GLU A 181 -4.18 -14.48 0.23
N THR A 182 -3.22 -14.59 1.17
CA THR A 182 -1.93 -15.21 0.89
C THR A 182 -2.07 -16.72 0.66
N GLU A 183 -2.90 -17.40 1.47
CA GLU A 183 -3.15 -18.84 1.33
C GLU A 183 -3.84 -19.16 -0.01
N GLU A 184 -4.86 -18.38 -0.39
CA GLU A 184 -5.56 -18.55 -1.68
C GLU A 184 -4.60 -18.35 -2.87
N ASN A 185 -3.81 -17.28 -2.87
CA ASN A 185 -2.84 -17.01 -3.93
C ASN A 185 -1.74 -18.09 -4.01
N LEU A 186 -1.27 -18.60 -2.88
CA LEU A 186 -0.30 -19.70 -2.82
C LEU A 186 -0.85 -20.98 -3.44
N GLU A 187 -2.11 -21.33 -3.15
CA GLU A 187 -2.77 -22.49 -3.75
C GLU A 187 -2.85 -22.36 -5.27
N LEU A 188 -3.25 -21.18 -5.76
CA LEU A 188 -3.30 -20.88 -7.19
C LEU A 188 -1.92 -21.00 -7.86
N MET A 189 -0.87 -20.42 -7.25
CA MET A 189 0.50 -20.49 -7.77
C MET A 189 1.00 -21.94 -7.85
N ARG A 190 0.73 -22.76 -6.83
CA ARG A 190 1.11 -24.18 -6.83
C ARG A 190 0.39 -24.97 -7.92
N LEU A 191 -0.90 -24.71 -8.14
CA LEU A 191 -1.67 -25.32 -9.23
C LEU A 191 -1.09 -24.95 -10.60
N MET A 192 -0.73 -23.68 -10.81
CA MET A 192 -0.14 -23.21 -12.07
C MET A 192 1.26 -23.81 -12.31
N GLY A 193 2.11 -23.88 -11.27
CA GLY A 193 3.46 -24.47 -11.37
C GLY A 193 3.45 -25.98 -11.66
N SER A 194 2.41 -26.70 -11.24
CA SER A 194 2.27 -28.13 -11.52
C SER A 194 1.91 -28.47 -12.99
N GLN A 195 1.32 -27.51 -13.73
CA GLN A 195 0.95 -27.71 -15.14
C GLN A 195 2.12 -27.49 -16.11
N SER A 196 3.13 -26.71 -15.72
CA SER A 196 4.32 -26.45 -16.54
C SER A 196 5.31 -27.63 -16.63
N ASP A 197 5.23 -28.61 -15.72
CA ASP A 197 6.16 -29.75 -15.66
C ASP A 197 5.66 -31.02 -16.40
N GLY A 198 4.48 -30.94 -17.04
CA GLY A 198 3.82 -32.08 -17.72
C GLY A 198 3.99 -32.14 -19.25
N GLY A 199 4.84 -31.28 -19.82
CA GLY A 199 4.84 -30.98 -21.26
C GLY A 199 6.10 -31.35 -22.03
N ASP A 200 6.83 -32.42 -21.69
CA ASP A 200 7.94 -32.91 -22.53
C ASP A 200 8.16 -34.43 -22.38
N VAL A 201 7.25 -35.24 -22.92
CA VAL A 201 7.59 -36.62 -23.34
C VAL A 201 6.75 -37.01 -24.55
N GLN A 202 7.34 -36.93 -25.76
CA GLN A 202 7.37 -37.99 -26.79
C GLN A 202 7.69 -37.41 -28.17
N GLY A 203 8.84 -37.81 -28.71
CA GLY A 203 9.19 -37.51 -30.10
C GLY A 203 10.54 -38.05 -30.57
N GLU A 204 11.04 -39.16 -30.00
CA GLU A 204 12.08 -39.96 -30.67
C GLU A 204 11.41 -41.10 -31.44
N SER A 205 11.51 -41.06 -32.77
CA SER A 205 11.57 -42.22 -33.67
C SER A 205 12.08 -41.78 -35.03
#